data_AF-A0A357EC36-F1
#
_entry.id   AF-A0A357EC36-F1
#
_cell.length_a   1.000
_cell.length_b   1.000
_cell.length_c   1.000
_cell.angle_alpha   90.00
_cell.angle_beta   90.00
_cell.angle_gamma   90.00
#
_symmetry.space_group_name_H-M   'P 1'
#
loop_
_entity.id
_entity.type
_entity.pdbx_description
1 polymer ?
#
loop_
_entity_poly.entity_id
_entity_poly.type
_entity_poly.pdbx_seq_one_letter_code
_entity_poly.pdbx_strand_id
1 'polypeptide(L)'
;MNGNYARALIPLILAGTFLLDVFMPWGYAIWVVGDVFSAILTLWIEWPIAPYLVAAIGTVLAYLGHTLSPPVISVDIAGFNRVVGVALLWITAWLVARARMAKLDDATRRLGAIMESSNDAIL
;
A
#
# COMPACT_ATOMS: atom_id res chain seq x y z
N MET A 1 -10.11 -11.69 3.87
CA MET A 1 -10.73 -11.01 2.71
C MET A 1 -10.30 -11.72 1.44
N ASN A 2 -11.19 -11.91 0.46
CA ASN A 2 -10.84 -12.56 -0.81
C ASN A 2 -9.90 -11.65 -1.62
N GLY A 3 -8.87 -12.20 -2.27
CA GLY A 3 -7.95 -11.44 -3.11
C GLY A 3 -8.63 -10.71 -4.26
N ASN A 4 -9.74 -11.26 -4.77
CA ASN A 4 -10.54 -10.62 -5.81
C ASN A 4 -11.18 -9.30 -5.34
N TYR A 5 -11.64 -9.23 -4.08
CA TYR A 5 -12.16 -7.98 -3.52
C TYR A 5 -11.05 -6.95 -3.35
N ALA A 6 -9.86 -7.35 -2.89
CA ALA A 6 -8.72 -6.44 -2.79
C ALA A 6 -8.32 -5.86 -4.16
N ARG A 7 -8.31 -6.69 -5.22
CA ARG A 7 -8.00 -6.26 -6.60
C ARG A 7 -8.98 -5.19 -7.12
N ALA A 8 -10.25 -5.28 -6.74
CA ALA A 8 -11.27 -4.29 -7.12
C ALA A 8 -11.26 -3.05 -6.20
N LEU A 9 -11.05 -3.23 -4.89
CA LEU A 9 -11.11 -2.16 -3.91
C LEU A 9 -9.90 -1.21 -4.00
N ILE A 10 -8.70 -1.71 -4.26
CA ILE A 10 -7.49 -0.88 -4.39
C ILE A 10 -7.67 0.23 -5.44
N PRO A 11 -7.98 -0.06 -6.72
CA PRO A 11 -8.15 1.00 -7.71
C PRO A 11 -9.34 1.91 -7.40
N LEU A 12 -10.43 1.38 -6.81
CA LEU A 12 -11.59 2.17 -6.41
C LEU A 12 -11.22 3.20 -5.32
N ILE A 13 -10.46 2.77 -4.31
CA ILE A 13 -10.02 3.62 -3.21
C ILE A 13 -9.01 4.65 -3.71
N LEU A 14 -8.03 4.24 -4.52
CA LEU A 14 -7.06 5.17 -5.12
C LEU A 14 -7.75 6.23 -5.99
N ALA A 15 -8.68 5.81 -6.85
CA ALA A 15 -9.44 6.73 -7.69
C ALA A 15 -10.32 7.68 -6.86
N GLY A 16 -11.05 7.16 -5.86
CA GLY A 16 -11.87 7.97 -4.97
C GLY A 16 -11.05 8.96 -4.16
N THR A 17 -9.89 8.53 -3.65
CA THR A 17 -8.95 9.38 -2.91
C THR A 17 -8.41 10.48 -3.79
N PHE A 18 -7.98 10.16 -5.01
CA PHE A 18 -7.51 11.15 -5.98
C PHE A 18 -8.59 12.18 -6.34
N LEU A 19 -9.83 11.72 -6.58
CA LEU A 19 -10.94 12.64 -6.86
C LEU A 19 -11.18 13.60 -5.68
N LEU A 20 -11.24 13.07 -4.46
CA LEU A 20 -11.39 13.90 -3.26
C LEU A 20 -10.22 14.86 -3.10
N ASP A 21 -9.00 14.41 -3.37
CA ASP A 21 -7.78 15.21 -3.28
C ASP A 21 -7.81 16.39 -4.26
N VAL A 22 -8.25 16.16 -5.51
CA VAL A 22 -8.39 17.21 -6.53
C VAL A 22 -9.41 18.28 -6.14
N PHE A 23 -10.52 17.92 -5.49
CA PHE A 23 -11.56 18.89 -5.12
C PHE A 23 -11.33 19.54 -3.75
N MET A 24 -10.42 19.02 -2.95
CA MET A 24 -10.15 19.53 -1.61
C MET A 24 -9.00 20.55 -1.62
N PRO A 25 -9.11 21.64 -0.85
CA PRO A 25 -8.03 22.60 -0.70
C PRO A 25 -6.73 21.95 -0.22
N TRP A 26 -5.59 22.54 -0.58
CA TRP A 26 -4.32 22.20 0.04
C TRP A 26 -4.41 22.27 1.56
N GLY A 27 -3.95 21.21 2.25
CA GLY A 27 -3.94 21.09 3.71
C GLY A 27 -4.73 19.90 4.26
N TYR A 28 -5.63 19.31 3.49
CA TYR A 28 -6.36 18.11 3.89
C TYR A 28 -5.54 16.84 3.62
N ALA A 29 -5.31 16.03 4.67
CA ALA A 29 -4.51 14.81 4.60
C ALA A 29 -5.33 13.57 4.17
N ILE A 30 -6.09 13.69 3.08
CA ILE A 30 -7.00 12.64 2.59
C ILE A 30 -6.22 11.41 2.09
N TRP A 31 -5.00 11.66 1.60
CA TRP A 31 -4.02 10.64 1.20
C TRP A 31 -3.70 9.62 2.31
N VAL A 32 -3.74 10.02 3.59
CA VAL A 32 -3.41 9.13 4.72
C VAL A 32 -4.33 7.92 4.73
N VAL A 33 -5.62 8.15 4.50
CA VAL A 33 -6.62 7.08 4.60
C VAL A 33 -6.65 6.29 3.31
N GLY A 34 -6.65 6.97 2.15
CA GLY A 34 -6.77 6.31 0.86
C GLY A 34 -5.57 5.48 0.45
N ASP A 35 -4.41 6.12 0.38
CA ASP A 35 -3.22 5.54 -0.24
C ASP A 35 -2.57 4.50 0.66
N VAL A 36 -2.46 4.80 1.96
CA VAL A 36 -1.90 3.88 2.96
C VAL A 36 -2.78 2.64 3.12
N PHE A 37 -4.11 2.82 3.16
CA PHE A 37 -5.02 1.68 3.25
C PHE A 37 -4.97 0.82 1.98
N SER A 38 -4.83 1.45 0.81
CA SER A 38 -4.62 0.73 -0.46
C SER A 38 -3.33 -0.09 -0.43
N ALA A 39 -2.24 0.43 0.14
CA ALA A 39 -1.00 -0.32 0.33
C ALA A 39 -1.19 -1.50 1.30
N ILE A 40 -1.93 -1.33 2.39
CA ILE A 40 -2.27 -2.43 3.34
C ILE A 40 -3.12 -3.50 2.67
N LEU A 41 -4.09 -3.12 1.83
CA LEU A 41 -4.94 -4.06 1.08
C LEU A 41 -4.14 -5.00 0.18
N THR A 42 -2.91 -4.63 -0.20
CA THR A 42 -2.02 -5.53 -0.94
C THR A 42 -1.61 -6.76 -0.12
N LEU A 43 -1.83 -6.82 1.20
CA LEU A 43 -1.72 -8.04 2.02
C LEU A 43 -2.65 -9.18 1.58
N TRP A 44 -3.63 -8.92 0.72
CA TRP A 44 -4.50 -9.94 0.13
C TRP A 44 -4.25 -10.18 -1.37
N ILE A 45 -3.23 -9.54 -1.96
CA ILE A 45 -2.83 -9.71 -3.36
C ILE A 45 -1.65 -10.68 -3.47
N GLU A 46 -1.76 -11.75 -4.23
CA GLU A 46 -0.69 -12.77 -4.35
C GLU A 46 0.62 -12.22 -4.91
N TRP A 47 0.58 -11.13 -5.68
CA TRP A 47 1.74 -10.57 -6.35
C TRP A 47 2.70 -9.87 -5.37
N PRO A 48 3.97 -10.31 -5.21
CA PRO A 48 4.88 -9.80 -4.18
C PRO A 48 5.23 -8.31 -4.30
N ILE A 49 5.23 -7.77 -5.53
CA ILE A 49 5.56 -6.37 -5.80
C ILE A 49 4.34 -5.43 -5.68
N ALA A 50 3.14 -5.97 -5.47
CA ALA A 50 1.90 -5.20 -5.34
C ALA A 50 1.99 -3.98 -4.39
N PRO A 51 2.52 -4.07 -3.15
CA PRO A 51 2.63 -2.91 -2.26
C PRO A 51 3.45 -1.76 -2.88
N TYR A 52 4.53 -2.08 -3.60
CA TYR A 52 5.38 -1.08 -4.25
C TYR A 52 4.72 -0.47 -5.50
N LEU A 53 3.95 -1.26 -6.26
CA LEU A 53 3.16 -0.74 -7.38
C LEU A 53 2.10 0.24 -6.88
N VAL A 54 1.40 -0.10 -5.79
CA VAL A 54 0.42 0.81 -5.17
C VAL A 54 1.10 2.07 -4.66
N ALA A 55 2.27 1.98 -4.03
CA ALA A 55 3.03 3.15 -3.60
C ALA A 55 3.46 4.05 -4.78
N ALA A 56 3.91 3.45 -5.88
CA ALA A 56 4.30 4.18 -7.08
C ALA A 56 3.09 4.90 -7.72
N ILE A 57 1.97 4.20 -7.89
CA ILE A 57 0.73 4.78 -8.43
C ILE A 57 0.23 5.90 -7.49
N GLY A 58 0.17 5.65 -6.19
CA GLY A 58 -0.23 6.65 -5.20
C GLY A 58 0.68 7.87 -5.21
N THR A 59 1.99 7.71 -5.41
CA THR A 59 2.93 8.83 -5.55
C THR A 59 2.61 9.70 -6.78
N VAL A 60 2.32 9.06 -7.92
CA VAL A 60 1.91 9.78 -9.14
C VAL A 60 0.58 10.50 -8.94
N LEU A 61 -0.40 9.83 -8.33
CA LEU A 61 -1.70 10.43 -8.03
C LEU A 61 -1.59 11.59 -7.05
N ALA A 62 -0.73 11.49 -6.02
CA ALA A 62 -0.49 12.57 -5.07
C ALA A 62 0.18 13.79 -5.71
N TYR A 63 1.10 13.57 -6.66
CA TYR A 63 1.70 14.64 -7.44
C TYR A 63 0.66 15.33 -8.33
N LEU A 64 -0.13 14.56 -9.08
CA LEU A 64 -1.21 15.10 -9.91
C LEU A 64 -2.26 15.82 -9.08
N GLY A 65 -2.66 15.26 -7.95
CA GLY A 65 -3.58 15.85 -6.99
C GLY A 65 -3.06 17.22 -6.55
N HIS A 66 -1.82 17.30 -6.08
CA HIS A 66 -1.22 18.58 -5.69
C HIS A 66 -1.27 19.66 -6.80
N THR A 67 -1.02 19.29 -8.06
CA THR A 67 -1.05 20.23 -9.18
C THR A 67 -2.47 20.69 -9.58
N LEU A 68 -3.48 19.87 -9.31
CA LEU A 68 -4.87 20.12 -9.71
C LEU A 68 -5.73 20.69 -8.56
N SER A 69 -5.34 20.47 -7.30
CA SER A 69 -6.07 20.93 -6.12
C SER A 69 -6.03 22.46 -5.97
N PRO A 70 -7.09 23.08 -5.40
CA PRO A 70 -7.13 24.51 -5.11
C PRO A 70 -5.99 24.98 -4.15
N PRO A 71 -5.20 25.99 -4.55
CA PRO A 71 -4.09 26.50 -3.75
C PRO A 71 -4.58 27.48 -2.67
N VAL A 72 -4.93 26.96 -1.48
CA VAL A 72 -5.47 27.78 -0.37
C VAL A 72 -4.42 28.11 0.70
N ILE A 73 -3.34 27.33 0.78
CA ILE A 73 -2.23 27.53 1.72
C ILE A 73 -0.90 27.74 0.99
N SER A 74 0.17 28.07 1.72
CA SER A 74 1.50 28.23 1.12
C SER A 74 1.99 26.93 0.48
N VAL A 75 2.69 27.09 -0.66
CA VAL A 75 3.27 25.98 -1.44
C VAL A 75 4.24 25.17 -0.57
N ASP A 76 5.02 25.81 0.29
CA ASP A 76 5.98 25.13 1.16
C ASP A 76 5.31 24.17 2.13
N ILE A 77 4.20 24.58 2.76
CA ILE A 77 3.45 23.75 3.71
C ILE A 77 2.74 22.62 2.96
N ALA A 78 2.11 22.92 1.83
CA ALA A 78 1.46 21.92 0.99
C ALA A 78 2.47 20.87 0.50
N GLY A 79 3.63 21.31 0.02
CA GLY A 79 4.71 20.45 -0.44
C GLY A 79 5.26 19.56 0.66
N PHE A 80 5.54 20.12 1.84
CA PHE A 80 6.02 19.34 2.98
C PHE A 80 5.02 18.23 3.37
N ASN A 81 3.73 18.55 3.44
CA ASN A 81 2.68 17.57 3.74
C ASN A 81 2.65 16.41 2.72
N ARG A 82 2.87 16.72 1.43
CA ARG A 82 2.94 15.69 0.37
C ARG A 82 4.16 14.81 0.50
N VAL A 83 5.33 15.38 0.81
CA VAL A 83 6.56 14.60 1.03
C VAL A 83 6.38 13.63 2.19
N VAL A 84 5.83 14.10 3.31
CA VAL A 84 5.53 13.25 4.47
C VAL A 84 4.57 12.13 4.09
N GLY A 85 3.54 12.44 3.31
CA GLY A 85 2.57 11.42 2.90
C GLY A 85 3.11 10.36 1.96
N VAL A 86 3.92 10.77 0.98
CA VAL A 86 4.64 9.85 0.11
C VAL A 86 5.60 9.00 0.95
N ALA A 87 6.37 9.59 1.87
CA ALA A 87 7.27 8.85 2.73
C ALA A 87 6.53 7.79 3.57
N LEU A 88 5.39 8.15 4.18
CA LEU A 88 4.56 7.21 4.93
C LEU A 88 4.03 6.07 4.05
N LEU A 89 3.54 6.37 2.85
CA LEU A 89 3.06 5.37 1.90
C LEU A 89 4.16 4.35 1.55
N TRP A 90 5.38 4.82 1.27
CA TRP A 90 6.52 3.95 0.98
C TRP A 90 6.96 3.12 2.19
N ILE A 91 6.97 3.70 3.39
CA ILE A 91 7.23 2.96 4.64
C ILE A 91 6.19 1.86 4.82
N THR A 92 4.90 2.15 4.61
CA THR A 92 3.84 1.14 4.69
C THR A 92 4.01 0.05 3.65
N ALA A 93 4.30 0.40 2.39
CA ALA A 93 4.56 -0.57 1.34
C ALA A 93 5.72 -1.51 1.69
N TRP A 94 6.82 -0.95 2.22
CA TRP A 94 7.95 -1.73 2.70
C TRP A 94 7.58 -2.65 3.87
N LEU A 95 6.83 -2.15 4.87
CA LEU A 95 6.36 -2.97 5.99
C LEU A 95 5.45 -4.11 5.53
N VAL A 96 4.55 -3.85 4.58
CA VAL A 96 3.66 -4.85 4.00
C VAL A 96 4.46 -5.91 3.24
N ALA A 97 5.43 -5.52 2.42
CA ALA A 97 6.31 -6.44 1.72
C ALA A 97 7.11 -7.31 2.70
N ARG A 98 7.67 -6.71 3.76
CA ARG A 98 8.40 -7.43 4.80
C ARG A 98 7.52 -8.42 5.57
N ALA A 99 6.31 -8.01 5.93
CA ALA A 99 5.34 -8.88 6.61
C ALA A 99 4.94 -10.08 5.75
N ARG A 100 4.87 -9.91 4.42
CA ARG A 100 4.60 -11.00 3.48
C ARG A 100 5.76 -11.98 3.38
N MET A 101 6.98 -11.48 3.25
CA MET A 101 8.18 -12.32 3.22
C MET A 101 8.30 -13.17 4.48
N ALA A 102 8.07 -12.56 5.66
CA ALA A 102 8.08 -13.29 6.93
C ALA A 102 7.04 -14.43 6.99
N LYS A 103 5.86 -14.25 6.39
CA LYS A 103 4.83 -15.30 6.32
C LYS A 103 5.20 -16.44 5.36
N LEU A 104 5.84 -16.11 4.24
CA LEU A 104 6.33 -17.10 3.26
C LEU A 104 7.43 -17.98 3.86
N ASP A 105 8.35 -17.37 4.60
CA ASP A 105 9.45 -18.09 5.28
C ASP A 105 8.90 -19.06 6.34
N ASP A 106 7.94 -18.63 7.15
CA ASP A 106 7.31 -19.48 8.18
C ASP A 106 6.55 -20.65 7.55
N ALA A 107 5.80 -20.40 6.46
CA ALA A 107 5.11 -21.46 5.73
C ALA A 107 6.08 -22.50 5.16
N THR A 108 7.20 -22.04 4.59
CA THR A 108 8.24 -22.92 4.02
C THR A 108 8.90 -23.77 5.11
N ARG A 109 9.22 -23.18 6.27
CA ARG A 109 9.78 -23.92 7.42
C ARG A 109 8.85 -25.00 7.95
N ARG A 110 7.55 -24.72 8.06
CA ARG A 110 6.56 -25.69 8.52
C ARG A 110 6.42 -26.88 7.56
N LEU A 111 6.46 -26.62 6.25
CA LEU A 111 6.44 -27.69 5.25
C LEU A 111 7.67 -28.59 5.34
N GLY A 112 8.87 -28.01 5.55
CA GLY A 112 10.09 -28.76 5.78
C GLY A 112 10.01 -29.69 7.00
N ALA A 113 9.50 -29.18 8.12
CA ALA A 113 9.33 -29.98 9.34
C ALA A 113 8.35 -31.16 9.17
N ILE A 114 7.26 -30.97 8.42
CA ILE A 114 6.29 -32.05 8.14
C ILE A 114 6.90 -33.13 7.23
N MET A 115 7.71 -32.72 6.24
CA MET A 115 8.40 -33.67 5.36
C MET A 115 9.41 -34.51 6.13
N GLU A 116 10.20 -33.87 7.01
CA GLU A 116 11.19 -34.57 7.84
C GLU A 116 10.54 -35.54 8.81
N SER A 117 9.47 -35.14 9.52
CA SER A 117 8.75 -36.04 10.42
C SER A 117 8.07 -37.21 9.71
N SER A 118 7.66 -37.02 8.45
CA SER A 118 7.04 -38.10 7.66
C SER A 118 8.09 -39.11 7.17
N ASN A 119 9.30 -38.65 6.86
CA ASN A 119 10.41 -39.53 6.47
C ASN A 119 10.88 -40.41 7.63
N ASP A 120 10.95 -39.87 8.85
CA ASP A 120 11.29 -40.63 10.07
C ASP A 120 10.24 -41.67 10.47
N ALA A 121 8.99 -41.53 10.03
CA ALA A 121 7.91 -42.46 10.34
C ALA A 121 7.81 -43.66 9.36
N ILE A 122 8.51 -43.60 8.22
CA ILE A 122 8.46 -44.63 7.17
C ILE A 122 9.68 -45.57 7.23
N LEU A 123 10.76 -45.16 7.91
CA LEU A 123 11.95 -45.97 8.20
C LEU A 123 11.83 -46.69 9.55
#